data_AF-A0A961GMA1-F1
#
_entry.id   AF-A0A961GMA1-F1
#
_cell.length_a   1.000
_cell.length_b   1.000
_cell.length_c   1.000
_cell.angle_alpha   90.00
_cell.angle_beta   90.00
_cell.angle_gamma   90.00
#
_symmetry.space_group_name_H-M   'P 1'
#
loop_
_entity.id
_entity.type
_entity.pdbx_description
1 polymer ?
#
loop_
_entity_poly.entity_id
_entity_poly.type
_entity_poly.pdbx_seq_one_letter_code
_entity_poly.pdbx_strand_id
1 'polypeptide(L)'
;MSTAYRGRMPAAWEVDLARDNSGDYEWIPLRLPPDVTRVSASTRLSIEAEYRGWELTRVRLYNDGSRRVLLRRRKSRPGESPGPTDQPGP
;
A
#
# COMPACT_ATOMS: atom_id res chain seq x y z
N MET A 1 9.27 16.89 4.05
CA MET A 1 8.19 15.97 3.65
C MET A 1 8.73 15.07 2.53
N SER A 2 9.04 13.80 2.82
CA SER A 2 9.54 12.89 1.77
C SER A 2 8.35 12.29 1.04
N THR A 3 8.07 12.81 -0.15
CA THR A 3 7.13 12.26 -1.13
C THR A 3 7.60 10.85 -1.50
N ALA A 4 6.85 9.83 -1.10
CA ALA A 4 7.03 8.50 -1.66
C ALA A 4 6.61 8.58 -3.13
N TYR A 5 7.58 8.70 -4.04
CA TYR A 5 7.31 8.71 -5.47
C TYR A 5 6.68 7.36 -5.85
N ARG A 6 5.54 7.38 -6.55
CA ARG A 6 4.98 6.20 -7.22
C ARG A 6 6.00 5.77 -8.28
N GLY A 7 6.93 4.90 -7.90
CA GLY A 7 8.00 4.43 -8.76
C GLY A 7 7.49 3.36 -9.71
N ARG A 8 8.08 3.25 -10.91
CA ARG A 8 7.83 2.10 -11.79
C ARG A 8 8.06 0.78 -11.05
N MET A 9 7.12 -0.15 -11.19
CA MET A 9 7.22 -1.49 -10.60
C MET A 9 8.47 -2.23 -11.10
N PRO A 10 9.19 -2.97 -10.24
CA PRO A 10 10.15 -3.97 -10.71
C PRO A 10 9.43 -5.06 -11.51
N ALA A 11 10.01 -5.51 -12.62
CA ALA A 11 9.46 -6.59 -13.46
C ALA A 11 9.17 -7.88 -12.66
N ALA A 12 10.01 -8.20 -11.68
CA ALA A 12 9.81 -9.35 -10.80
C ALA A 12 8.50 -9.28 -9.99
N TRP A 13 7.96 -8.08 -9.74
CA TRP A 13 6.69 -7.91 -9.05
C TRP A 13 5.51 -7.86 -10.01
N GLU A 14 5.70 -7.37 -11.23
CA GLU A 14 4.68 -7.44 -12.29
C GLU A 14 4.27 -8.89 -12.57
N VAL A 15 5.23 -9.83 -12.58
CA VAL A 15 4.92 -11.26 -12.76
C VAL A 15 4.05 -11.81 -11.62
N ASP A 16 4.34 -11.44 -10.37
CA ASP A 16 3.57 -11.90 -9.23
C ASP A 16 2.20 -11.21 -9.13
N LEU A 17 2.11 -9.95 -9.55
CA LEU A 17 0.83 -9.23 -9.65
C LEU A 17 -0.04 -9.78 -10.77
N ALA A 18 0.57 -10.18 -11.91
CA ALA A 18 -0.14 -10.86 -12.98
C ALA A 18 -0.63 -12.26 -12.57
N ARG A 19 0.02 -12.88 -11.58
CA ARG A 19 -0.49 -14.12 -10.94
C ARG A 19 -1.68 -13.83 -10.03
N ASP A 20 -1.68 -12.70 -9.33
CA ASP A 20 -2.83 -12.20 -8.57
C ASP A 20 -3.82 -11.45 -9.49
N ASN A 21 -4.34 -12.15 -10.51
CA ASN A 21 -5.28 -11.61 -11.50
C ASN A 21 -6.73 -11.56 -10.97
N SER A 22 -6.91 -11.54 -9.64
CA SER A 22 -8.25 -11.53 -9.02
C SER A 22 -9.02 -10.25 -9.35
N GLY A 23 -8.34 -9.16 -9.73
CA GLY A 23 -8.95 -7.88 -10.09
C GLY A 23 -9.62 -7.16 -8.91
N ASP A 24 -9.82 -7.86 -7.79
CA ASP A 24 -10.42 -7.42 -6.54
C ASP A 24 -9.53 -6.46 -5.74
N TYR A 25 -8.22 -6.38 -6.06
CA TYR A 25 -7.26 -5.54 -5.34
C TYR A 25 -6.68 -4.43 -6.22
N GLU A 26 -6.46 -3.27 -5.60
CA GLU A 26 -5.65 -2.17 -6.09
C GLU A 26 -4.24 -2.29 -5.52
N TRP A 27 -3.24 -1.95 -6.33
CA TRP A 27 -1.82 -2.10 -5.97
C TRP A 27 -1.07 -0.79 -6.18
N ILE A 28 -0.25 -0.39 -5.20
CA ILE A 28 0.60 0.80 -5.30
C ILE A 28 2.06 0.46 -5.00
N PRO A 29 2.96 0.70 -5.96
CA PRO A 29 4.40 0.64 -5.73
C PRO A 29 4.89 1.96 -5.15
N LEU A 30 5.60 1.88 -4.03
CA LEU A 30 6.28 3.02 -3.41
C LEU A 30 7.78 2.79 -3.40
N ARG A 31 8.55 3.85 -3.67
CA ARG A 31 9.99 3.87 -3.42
C ARG A 31 10.28 4.78 -2.24
N LEU A 32 10.91 4.21 -1.23
CA LEU A 32 11.45 4.91 -0.08
C LEU A 32 12.94 5.16 -0.31
N PRO A 33 13.39 6.42 -0.24
CA PRO A 33 14.81 6.74 -0.40
C PRO A 33 15.62 6.30 0.85
N PRO A 34 16.95 6.17 0.72
CA PRO A 34 17.79 5.62 1.78
C PRO A 34 17.82 6.45 3.07
N ASP A 35 17.58 7.75 2.98
CA ASP A 35 17.52 8.69 4.12
C ASP A 35 16.30 8.44 5.04
N VAL A 36 15.27 7.75 4.55
CA VAL A 36 14.09 7.43 5.36
C VAL A 36 14.42 6.27 6.27
N THR A 37 14.57 6.49 7.58
CA THR A 37 14.85 5.40 8.52
C THR A 37 13.78 4.30 8.51
N ARG A 38 14.15 3.09 8.98
CA ARG A 38 13.20 1.98 9.12
C ARG A 38 12.00 2.37 9.97
N VAL A 39 12.25 3.03 11.10
CA VAL A 39 11.21 3.47 12.04
C VAL A 39 10.23 4.43 11.37
N SER A 40 10.74 5.46 10.68
CA SER A 40 9.88 6.43 9.98
C SER A 40 9.07 5.78 8.86
N ALA A 41 9.68 4.85 8.11
CA ALA A 41 8.98 4.06 7.11
C ALA A 41 7.84 3.25 7.71
N SER A 42 8.10 2.49 8.80
CA SER A 42 7.06 1.69 9.46
C SER A 42 5.91 2.54 9.96
N THR A 43 6.17 3.67 10.64
CA THR A 43 5.10 4.55 11.12
C THR A 43 4.23 5.06 9.98
N ARG A 44 4.83 5.51 8.87
CA ARG A 44 4.05 6.00 7.72
C ARG A 44 3.23 4.90 7.06
N LEU A 45 3.80 3.71 6.89
CA LEU A 45 3.09 2.58 6.29
C LEU A 45 1.95 2.08 7.20
N SER A 46 2.13 2.10 8.52
CA SER A 46 1.06 1.78 9.47
C SER A 46 -0.09 2.77 9.39
N ILE A 47 0.19 4.07 9.29
CA ILE A 47 -0.85 5.09 9.10
C ILE A 47 -1.66 4.84 7.81
N GLU A 48 -0.97 4.54 6.71
CA GLU A 48 -1.65 4.19 5.44
C GLU A 48 -2.50 2.91 5.58
N ALA A 49 -2.06 1.92 6.34
CA ALA A 49 -2.85 0.72 6.61
C ALA A 49 -4.11 1.01 7.41
N GLU A 50 -3.95 1.72 8.53
CA GLU A 50 -5.02 2.04 9.47
C GLU A 50 -6.10 2.92 8.85
N TYR A 51 -5.70 3.99 8.15
CA TYR A 51 -6.64 5.04 7.73
C TYR A 51 -7.03 4.99 6.25
N ARG A 52 -6.23 4.34 5.40
CA ARG A 52 -6.47 4.29 3.95
C ARG A 52 -6.79 2.88 3.45
N GLY A 53 -6.70 1.87 4.32
CA GLY A 53 -6.93 0.47 3.99
C GLY A 53 -5.83 -0.15 3.15
N TRP A 54 -4.60 0.40 3.21
CA TRP A 54 -3.45 -0.13 2.47
C TRP A 54 -2.68 -1.18 3.27
N GLU A 55 -2.74 -2.42 2.84
CA GLU A 55 -1.96 -3.50 3.42
C GLU A 55 -0.55 -3.56 2.82
N LEU A 56 0.45 -3.74 3.68
CA LEU A 56 1.83 -4.00 3.26
C LEU A 56 1.97 -5.45 2.77
N THR A 57 2.22 -5.66 1.48
CA THR A 57 2.36 -7.02 0.91
C THR A 57 3.80 -7.42 0.71
N ARG A 58 4.67 -6.48 0.30
CA ARG A 58 6.06 -6.81 -0.03
C ARG A 58 6.99 -5.64 0.23
N VAL A 59 8.20 -5.96 0.68
CA VAL A 59 9.30 -5.01 0.85
C VAL A 59 10.56 -5.59 0.24
N ARG A 60 11.31 -4.77 -0.50
CA ARG A 60 12.65 -5.12 -0.99
C ARG A 60 13.61 -3.98 -0.69
N LEU A 61 14.68 -4.30 0.05
CA LEU A 61 15.82 -3.43 0.28
C LEU A 61 16.81 -3.60 -0.88
N TYR A 62 17.40 -2.49 -1.33
CA TYR A 62 18.44 -2.45 -2.35
C TYR A 62 19.77 -2.03 -1.72
N ASN A 63 20.87 -2.35 -2.42
CA ASN A 63 22.23 -2.06 -1.94
C ASN A 63 22.52 -0.56 -1.81
N ASP A 64 21.78 0.29 -2.53
CA ASP A 64 21.82 1.76 -2.40
C ASP A 64 21.09 2.28 -1.14
N GLY A 65 20.60 1.37 -0.28
CA GLY A 65 19.83 1.66 0.93
C GLY A 65 18.36 2.02 0.66
N SER A 66 17.98 2.19 -0.61
CA SER A 66 16.59 2.45 -0.97
C SER A 66 15.73 1.20 -0.75
N ARG A 67 14.46 1.43 -0.44
CA ARG A 67 13.47 0.37 -0.29
C ARG A 67 12.38 0.55 -1.32
N ARG A 68 11.97 -0.53 -1.96
CA ARG A 68 10.69 -0.55 -2.65
C ARG A 68 9.68 -1.29 -1.79
N VAL A 69 8.47 -0.79 -1.79
CA VAL A 69 7.35 -1.30 -1.03
C VAL A 69 6.18 -1.49 -1.98
N LEU A 70 5.46 -2.61 -1.82
CA LEU A 70 4.23 -2.86 -2.53
C LEU A 70 3.08 -2.88 -1.51
N LEU A 71 2.16 -1.95 -1.71
CA LEU A 71 0.92 -1.87 -0.96
C LEU A 71 -0.22 -2.45 -1.80
N ARG A 72 -1.18 -3.08 -1.12
CA ARG A 72 -2.43 -3.54 -1.72
C ARG A 72 -3.63 -3.05 -0.94
N ARG A 73 -4.75 -2.85 -1.60
CA ARG A 73 -6.03 -2.54 -0.95
C ARG A 73 -7.14 -3.23 -1.71
N ARG A 74 -8.13 -3.79 -1.02
CA ARG A 74 -9.31 -4.33 -1.69
C ARG A 74 -10.09 -3.19 -2.37
N LYS A 75 -10.42 -3.34 -3.64
CA LYS A 75 -11.32 -2.43 -4.34
C LYS A 75 -12.69 -2.57 -3.68
N SER A 76 -13.23 -1.45 -3.20
CA SER A 76 -14.61 -1.41 -2.76
C SER A 76 -15.49 -1.67 -3.99
N ARG A 77 -16.25 -2.75 -3.98
CA ARG A 77 -17.28 -2.96 -5.00
C ARG A 77 -18.27 -1.79 -4.89
N PRO A 78 -18.68 -1.14 -6.00
CA PRO A 78 -19.74 -0.13 -5.94
C PRO A 78 -21.02 -0.82 -5.43
N GLY A 79 -21.32 -0.66 -4.14
CA GLY A 79 -22.39 -1.38 -3.44
C GLY A 79 -22.03 -1.81 -2.01
N GLU A 80 -20.75 -1.93 -1.68
CA GLU A 80 -20.28 -2.17 -0.30
C GLU A 80 -20.05 -0.83 0.39
N SER A 81 -21.11 -0.03 0.53
CA SER A 81 -21.11 1.02 1.53
C SER A 81 -21.12 0.32 2.89
N PRO A 82 -20.19 0.59 3.82
CA PRO A 82 -20.45 0.30 5.21
C PRO A 82 -21.69 1.13 5.55
N GLY A 83 -22.85 0.47 5.61
CA GLY A 83 -24.10 1.14 5.96
C GLY A 83 -23.89 1.90 7.26
N PRO A 84 -24.47 3.12 7.41
CA PRO A 84 -24.40 3.84 8.68
C PRO A 84 -24.97 2.91 9.76
N THR A 85 -24.09 2.37 10.59
CA THR A 85 -24.49 1.53 11.72
C THR A 85 -25.05 2.48 12.75
N ASP A 86 -26.36 2.35 12.95
CA ASP A 86 -27.06 2.63 14.20
C ASP A 86 -26.76 3.99 14.83
N GLN A 87 -27.41 5.04 14.30
CA GLN A 87 -27.66 6.23 15.11
C GLN A 87 -29.07 6.06 15.71
N PRO A 88 -29.21 5.74 17.00
CA PRO A 88 -30.52 5.78 17.63
C PRO A 88 -31.01 7.23 17.56
N GLY A 89 -32.23 7.40 17.04
CA GLY A 89 -32.86 8.70 16.89
C GLY A 89 -33.01 9.44 18.23
N PRO A 90 -33.23 10.77 18.18
CA PRO A 90 -33.39 11.59 19.37
C PRO A 90 -34.59 11.20 20.23
#